data_AF-L7U1V4-F1
#
_entry.id   AF-L7U1V4-F1
#
_cell.length_a   1.000
_cell.length_b   1.000
_cell.length_c   1.000
_cell.angle_alpha   90.00
_cell.angle_beta   90.00
_cell.angle_gamma   90.00
#
_symmetry.space_group_name_H-M   'P 1'
#
loop_
_entity.id
_entity.type
_entity.pdbx_description
1 polymer ?
#
loop_
_entity_poly.entity_id
_entity_poly.type
_entity_poly.pdbx_seq_one_letter_code
_entity_poly.pdbx_strand_id
1 'polypeptide(L)'
;MSPDSSAPPPVSRARRAGWFFLCIPLVLGAAGWWSWSGAAGAAEPAPSNSPLVEEGAGGAGAQAPPKTAGPVSPGAALVRGPTPGAQDLSAVSPEQRERLALRELWGERLERAKQTLESYVAATRYPPQSRSIREHPDQVEMAEPERTRPLSREHPDVQLRLKQDRVFVVGDELVRFFVSCEDGQRTPRPCEVVSASAHEAEHMGGVVPPVPVAFTDDGAVGDTLAGDGIYSGVFQPAKQGFPLYSGTIRVNVRVRSGKAEGMAFLDILYTHAVPATFTGRVREVLSDGSLLLFLGINVRKAGRYVVAGRMDDESGAPFAHVSFNEELREGLQEVKLTVFGKLVLDEVPTFPLKLRDVEGFLLKETGDPDRELMTALRGYVHTTNAYSTDSFSPSEWQGEERQRYIDEYTRDVVEAQRNFNATFEGGKPP
;
A
#
# COMPACT_ATOMS: atom_id res chain seq x y z
N MET A 1 3.09 59.11 41.15
CA MET A 1 1.74 59.32 40.60
C MET A 1 1.88 60.21 39.38
N SER A 2 1.82 59.62 38.20
CA SER A 2 1.99 60.26 36.88
C SER A 2 1.44 59.29 35.79
N PRO A 3 1.23 59.74 34.55
CA PRO A 3 0.88 61.09 34.10
C PRO A 3 -0.66 61.18 33.95
N ASP A 4 -1.42 61.18 32.84
CA ASP A 4 -1.26 61.37 31.37
C ASP A 4 -2.60 61.96 30.87
N SER A 5 -2.68 62.96 29.97
CA SER A 5 -2.32 63.04 28.54
C SER A 5 -3.32 62.38 27.58
N SER A 6 -4.21 63.19 27.00
CA SER A 6 -4.96 62.87 25.77
C SER A 6 -4.59 63.88 24.68
N ALA A 7 -4.29 63.39 23.47
CA ALA A 7 -3.69 64.18 22.40
C ALA A 7 -4.68 64.55 21.26
N PRO A 8 -4.63 65.78 20.73
CA PRO A 8 -5.35 66.19 19.52
C PRO A 8 -4.55 65.89 18.22
N PRO A 9 -5.17 65.97 17.02
CA PRO A 9 -4.63 65.42 15.76
C PRO A 9 -3.96 66.46 14.83
N PRO A 10 -3.37 66.01 13.70
CA PRO A 10 -3.28 66.85 12.49
C PRO A 10 -3.78 66.17 11.18
N VAL A 11 -3.82 66.95 10.09
CA VAL A 11 -4.42 66.63 8.78
C VAL A 11 -3.45 66.96 7.62
N SER A 12 -3.37 66.14 6.55
CA SER A 12 -3.01 66.51 5.15
C SER A 12 -2.91 65.26 4.25
N ARG A 13 -3.59 65.15 3.09
CA ARG A 13 -3.44 65.79 1.75
C ARG A 13 -2.36 65.20 0.78
N ALA A 14 -2.80 64.23 -0.03
CA ALA A 14 -2.73 64.16 -1.51
C ALA A 14 -1.41 64.33 -2.31
N ARG A 15 -1.18 63.37 -3.25
CA ARG A 15 -0.57 63.52 -4.61
C ARG A 15 -0.92 62.25 -5.43
N ARG A 16 -1.59 62.35 -6.58
CA ARG A 16 -1.14 62.63 -7.98
C ARG A 16 -0.65 61.38 -8.73
N ALA A 17 -0.88 61.32 -10.05
CA ALA A 17 -0.76 60.12 -10.87
C ALA A 17 0.13 60.29 -12.12
N GLY A 18 0.78 59.19 -12.53
CA GLY A 18 1.17 58.84 -13.90
C GLY A 18 2.34 59.57 -14.57
N TRP A 19 3.21 58.81 -15.27
CA TRP A 19 3.53 58.99 -16.70
C TRP A 19 4.36 57.81 -17.28
N PHE A 20 4.55 57.81 -18.60
CA PHE A 20 5.19 56.75 -19.41
C PHE A 20 6.73 56.88 -19.54
N PHE A 21 7.39 55.79 -19.97
CA PHE A 21 8.39 55.63 -21.06
C PHE A 21 9.29 54.40 -20.72
N LEU A 22 9.25 53.24 -21.39
CA LEU A 22 9.55 52.85 -22.80
C LEU A 22 11.07 52.73 -23.09
N CYS A 23 11.54 51.49 -23.33
CA CYS A 23 12.83 51.15 -23.95
C CYS A 23 12.68 49.95 -24.92
N ILE A 24 13.58 49.86 -25.91
CA ILE A 24 13.60 48.97 -27.10
C ILE A 24 15.08 48.54 -27.29
N PRO A 25 15.45 47.27 -27.60
CA PRO A 25 15.22 46.59 -28.90
C PRO A 25 14.79 45.10 -28.83
N LEU A 26 14.34 44.36 -29.87
CA LEU A 26 14.45 44.36 -31.36
C LEU A 26 15.62 43.53 -31.97
N VAL A 27 15.31 42.74 -33.02
CA VAL A 27 16.18 42.04 -34.03
C VAL A 27 16.51 40.53 -33.85
N LEU A 28 15.70 39.69 -34.52
CA LEU A 28 15.97 38.62 -35.53
C LEU A 28 17.14 37.58 -35.42
N GLY A 29 16.81 36.33 -35.82
CA GLY A 29 17.71 35.21 -36.22
C GLY A 29 17.22 33.85 -35.65
N ALA A 30 16.76 32.82 -36.36
CA ALA A 30 17.20 32.09 -37.57
C ALA A 30 18.52 31.30 -37.40
N ALA A 31 18.73 30.06 -37.90
CA ALA A 31 17.84 28.95 -38.33
C ALA A 31 18.71 27.69 -38.68
N GLY A 32 18.25 26.46 -38.38
CA GLY A 32 18.89 25.19 -38.82
C GLY A 32 20.26 24.86 -38.18
N TRP A 33 20.92 23.72 -38.46
CA TRP A 33 20.49 22.42 -39.02
C TRP A 33 21.56 21.33 -38.71
N TRP A 34 21.17 20.05 -38.73
CA TRP A 34 21.95 18.80 -38.88
C TRP A 34 23.49 18.83 -39.04
N SER A 35 24.20 18.00 -38.25
CA SER A 35 24.79 16.69 -38.65
C SER A 35 25.64 16.13 -37.49
N TRP A 36 25.90 14.84 -37.21
CA TRP A 36 25.72 13.48 -37.79
C TRP A 36 27.06 12.76 -38.07
N SER A 37 27.05 11.41 -37.98
CA SER A 37 28.21 10.50 -37.79
C SER A 37 28.95 10.67 -36.44
N GLY A 38 29.46 9.63 -35.78
CA GLY A 38 29.36 8.17 -35.97
C GLY A 38 30.10 7.46 -34.81
N ALA A 39 30.36 6.15 -34.78
CA ALA A 39 29.72 4.96 -35.34
C ALA A 39 30.55 3.73 -34.89
N ALA A 40 29.92 2.56 -34.66
CA ALA A 40 30.54 1.25 -34.42
C ALA A 40 31.47 1.08 -33.18
N GLY A 41 31.15 0.08 -32.35
CA GLY A 41 31.94 -0.33 -31.18
C GLY A 41 31.32 -1.57 -30.52
N ALA A 42 31.26 -2.67 -31.27
CA ALA A 42 30.52 -3.87 -30.85
C ALA A 42 31.36 -4.78 -29.92
N ALA A 43 30.73 -5.28 -28.86
CA ALA A 43 31.22 -6.40 -28.05
C ALA A 43 30.02 -7.14 -27.41
N GLU A 44 29.76 -8.37 -27.86
CA GLU A 44 28.97 -9.32 -27.08
C GLU A 44 29.74 -9.74 -25.81
N PRO A 45 29.04 -10.21 -24.78
CA PRO A 45 29.25 -11.60 -24.43
C PRO A 45 27.96 -12.44 -24.35
N ALA A 46 28.12 -13.74 -24.57
CA ALA A 46 27.06 -14.75 -24.61
C ALA A 46 26.54 -15.12 -23.18
N PRO A 47 25.45 -15.90 -23.04
CA PRO A 47 24.62 -15.90 -21.82
C PRO A 47 25.23 -16.68 -20.63
N SER A 48 24.99 -16.15 -19.44
CA SER A 48 25.27 -16.82 -18.17
C SER A 48 24.15 -17.82 -17.82
N ASN A 49 24.50 -19.10 -17.68
CA ASN A 49 23.54 -20.15 -17.27
C ASN A 49 23.03 -19.92 -15.85
N SER A 50 21.71 -19.96 -15.65
CA SER A 50 21.10 -20.11 -14.33
C SER A 50 21.27 -21.56 -13.81
N PRO A 51 21.72 -21.78 -12.56
CA PRO A 51 21.68 -23.11 -11.97
C PRO A 51 20.24 -23.51 -11.62
N LEU A 52 19.96 -24.81 -11.73
CA LEU A 52 18.71 -25.42 -11.27
C LEU A 52 18.60 -25.34 -9.74
N VAL A 53 17.38 -25.16 -9.23
CA VAL A 53 17.05 -25.42 -7.82
C VAL A 53 16.32 -26.77 -7.78
N GLU A 54 16.87 -27.72 -7.03
CA GLU A 54 16.26 -29.04 -6.84
C GLU A 54 15.10 -28.99 -5.84
N GLU A 55 14.01 -29.73 -6.12
CA GLU A 55 12.92 -29.94 -5.18
C GLU A 55 13.33 -30.91 -4.05
N GLY A 56 13.81 -30.37 -2.94
CA GLY A 56 14.09 -31.12 -1.71
C GLY A 56 12.81 -31.50 -0.95
N ALA A 57 12.22 -32.65 -1.27
CA ALA A 57 11.03 -33.15 -0.57
C ALA A 57 11.32 -33.50 0.91
N GLY A 58 10.57 -32.89 1.84
CA GLY A 58 10.68 -33.12 3.28
C GLY A 58 9.31 -33.20 3.95
N GLY A 59 8.80 -34.41 4.18
CA GLY A 59 7.46 -34.63 4.72
C GLY A 59 7.35 -34.45 6.24
N ALA A 60 6.33 -33.74 6.70
CA ALA A 60 5.93 -33.64 8.11
C ALA A 60 4.56 -34.32 8.32
N GLY A 61 4.54 -35.45 9.03
CA GLY A 61 3.31 -36.20 9.27
C GLY A 61 2.51 -35.68 10.47
N ALA A 62 1.24 -35.32 10.26
CA ALA A 62 0.29 -35.00 11.33
C ALA A 62 -0.52 -36.24 11.73
N GLN A 63 -0.39 -36.69 12.98
CA GLN A 63 -1.11 -37.85 13.51
C GLN A 63 -2.51 -37.45 14.01
N ALA A 64 -3.54 -38.24 13.68
CA ALA A 64 -4.88 -38.11 14.26
C ALA A 64 -4.98 -38.92 15.58
N PRO A 65 -5.69 -38.41 16.61
CA PRO A 65 -5.74 -39.05 17.92
C PRO A 65 -6.73 -40.24 17.98
N PRO A 66 -6.43 -41.31 18.73
CA PRO A 66 -7.33 -42.45 18.90
C PRO A 66 -8.50 -42.14 19.84
N LYS A 67 -9.69 -42.66 19.53
CA LYS A 67 -10.84 -42.64 20.45
C LYS A 67 -10.90 -43.92 21.28
N THR A 68 -11.18 -43.77 22.57
CA THR A 68 -11.26 -44.85 23.56
C THR A 68 -12.57 -45.64 23.46
N ALA A 69 -12.53 -46.92 23.87
CA ALA A 69 -13.68 -47.80 23.93
C ALA A 69 -14.28 -47.89 25.35
N GLY A 70 -15.59 -48.14 25.44
CA GLY A 70 -16.33 -48.41 26.68
C GLY A 70 -17.26 -49.65 26.53
N PRO A 71 -17.66 -50.32 27.63
CA PRO A 71 -18.05 -51.73 27.58
C PRO A 71 -19.57 -52.03 27.39
N VAL A 72 -19.85 -53.33 27.29
CA VAL A 72 -21.07 -53.98 26.78
C VAL A 72 -22.14 -54.23 27.85
N SER A 73 -23.42 -54.30 27.45
CA SER A 73 -24.39 -55.20 28.08
C SER A 73 -25.44 -55.72 27.05
N PRO A 74 -26.08 -56.89 27.27
CA PRO A 74 -26.59 -57.72 26.17
C PRO A 74 -28.12 -57.86 26.09
N GLY A 75 -28.65 -58.27 24.93
CA GLY A 75 -30.04 -58.70 24.78
C GLY A 75 -30.46 -59.13 23.37
N ALA A 76 -31.43 -60.05 23.31
CA ALA A 76 -32.19 -60.50 22.12
C ALA A 76 -31.43 -61.21 20.98
N ALA A 77 -31.42 -62.55 21.02
CA ALA A 77 -31.17 -63.37 19.84
C ALA A 77 -32.45 -63.53 18.99
N LEU A 78 -32.36 -63.32 17.67
CA LEU A 78 -33.40 -63.68 16.71
C LEU A 78 -32.78 -64.34 15.48
N VAL A 79 -33.20 -65.59 15.20
CA VAL A 79 -32.78 -66.36 14.03
C VAL A 79 -33.53 -65.88 12.79
N ARG A 80 -32.82 -65.40 11.76
CA ARG A 80 -33.35 -65.15 10.41
C ARG A 80 -32.32 -65.38 9.32
N GLY A 81 -32.47 -66.50 8.60
CA GLY A 81 -32.15 -66.69 7.18
C GLY A 81 -30.67 -66.57 6.71
N PRO A 82 -30.20 -67.46 5.82
CA PRO A 82 -28.98 -67.19 5.05
C PRO A 82 -29.26 -66.10 4.01
N THR A 83 -28.66 -64.92 4.15
CA THR A 83 -28.79 -63.83 3.18
C THR A 83 -27.97 -64.15 1.92
N PRO A 84 -28.58 -64.29 0.73
CA PRO A 84 -27.83 -64.31 -0.52
C PRO A 84 -27.32 -62.89 -0.82
N GLY A 85 -26.12 -62.76 -1.39
CA GLY A 85 -25.63 -61.45 -1.82
C GLY A 85 -24.78 -60.70 -0.80
N ALA A 86 -23.88 -61.40 -0.09
CA ALA A 86 -22.60 -60.78 0.25
C ALA A 86 -21.83 -60.54 -1.07
N GLN A 87 -22.14 -59.43 -1.76
CA GLN A 87 -21.44 -59.04 -2.98
C GLN A 87 -20.06 -58.50 -2.64
N ASP A 88 -19.14 -59.47 -2.57
CA ASP A 88 -17.71 -59.38 -2.83
C ASP A 88 -17.23 -58.02 -3.37
N LEU A 89 -16.74 -57.16 -2.48
CA LEU A 89 -16.08 -55.89 -2.83
C LEU A 89 -14.65 -56.11 -3.40
N SER A 90 -14.22 -57.37 -3.57
CA SER A 90 -12.86 -57.76 -3.97
C SER A 90 -12.70 -58.00 -5.48
N ALA A 91 -13.67 -57.60 -6.30
CA ALA A 91 -13.74 -57.92 -7.73
C ALA A 91 -13.62 -56.73 -8.71
N VAL A 92 -13.19 -55.54 -8.25
CA VAL A 92 -12.94 -54.40 -9.16
C VAL A 92 -11.68 -54.66 -10.00
N SER A 93 -11.84 -54.84 -11.30
CA SER A 93 -10.74 -55.18 -12.21
C SER A 93 -9.66 -54.09 -12.23
N PRO A 94 -8.40 -54.40 -12.62
CA PRO A 94 -7.35 -53.38 -12.74
C PRO A 94 -7.78 -52.20 -13.62
N GLU A 95 -8.33 -52.50 -14.80
CA GLU A 95 -8.89 -51.49 -15.72
C GLU A 95 -10.00 -50.64 -15.09
N GLN A 96 -10.87 -51.23 -14.26
CA GLN A 96 -11.94 -50.49 -13.58
C GLN A 96 -11.37 -49.54 -12.52
N ARG A 97 -10.34 -49.98 -11.78
CA ARG A 97 -9.62 -49.11 -10.83
C ARG A 97 -8.87 -47.99 -11.53
N GLU A 98 -8.23 -48.26 -12.65
CA GLU A 98 -7.56 -47.26 -13.49
C GLU A 98 -8.56 -46.24 -14.06
N ARG A 99 -9.71 -46.67 -14.58
CA ARG A 99 -10.78 -45.77 -15.06
C ARG A 99 -11.37 -44.90 -13.94
N LEU A 100 -11.49 -45.42 -12.72
CA LEU A 100 -11.94 -44.64 -11.56
C LEU A 100 -10.89 -43.61 -11.14
N ALA A 101 -9.62 -43.99 -11.03
CA ALA A 101 -8.52 -43.07 -10.69
C ALA A 101 -8.32 -41.97 -11.76
N LEU A 102 -8.47 -42.31 -13.05
CA LEU A 102 -8.47 -41.32 -14.13
C LEU A 102 -9.65 -40.34 -14.04
N ARG A 103 -10.83 -40.81 -13.65
CA ARG A 103 -12.01 -39.96 -13.44
C ARG A 103 -11.84 -39.03 -12.25
N GLU A 104 -11.29 -39.53 -11.15
CA GLU A 104 -10.96 -38.75 -9.95
C GLU A 104 -9.95 -37.64 -10.28
N LEU A 105 -8.83 -38.00 -10.93
CA LEU A 105 -7.81 -37.05 -11.40
C LEU A 105 -8.38 -35.97 -12.34
N TRP A 106 -9.22 -36.35 -13.32
CA TRP A 106 -9.83 -35.37 -14.21
C TRP A 106 -10.93 -34.55 -13.56
N GLY A 107 -11.61 -35.08 -12.54
CA GLY A 107 -12.55 -34.35 -11.69
C GLY A 107 -11.84 -33.26 -10.89
N GLU A 108 -10.75 -33.60 -10.19
CA GLU A 108 -9.92 -32.60 -9.50
C GLU A 108 -9.38 -31.52 -10.44
N ARG A 109 -8.95 -31.90 -11.66
CA ARG A 109 -8.48 -30.95 -12.67
C ARG A 109 -9.59 -30.01 -13.13
N LEU A 110 -10.80 -30.52 -13.34
CA LEU A 110 -11.97 -29.74 -13.72
C LEU A 110 -12.40 -28.76 -12.62
N GLU A 111 -12.51 -29.21 -11.36
CA GLU A 111 -12.88 -28.31 -10.26
C GLU A 111 -11.80 -27.25 -10.00
N ARG A 112 -10.51 -27.61 -10.10
CA ARG A 112 -9.40 -26.64 -10.02
C ARG A 112 -9.48 -25.59 -11.13
N ALA A 113 -9.71 -26.00 -12.39
CA ALA A 113 -9.84 -25.07 -13.52
C ALA A 113 -11.05 -24.12 -13.35
N LYS A 114 -12.20 -24.65 -12.90
CA LYS A 114 -13.38 -23.83 -12.58
C LYS A 114 -13.06 -22.81 -11.48
N GLN A 115 -12.43 -23.26 -10.39
CA GLN A 115 -12.07 -22.40 -9.27
C GLN A 115 -11.08 -21.30 -9.67
N THR A 116 -10.12 -21.58 -10.56
CA THR A 116 -9.22 -20.57 -11.15
C THR A 116 -10.00 -19.54 -11.96
N LEU A 117 -10.89 -19.96 -12.87
CA LEU A 117 -11.72 -19.06 -13.68
C LEU A 117 -12.64 -18.19 -12.81
N GLU A 118 -13.35 -18.78 -11.85
CA GLU A 118 -14.27 -18.09 -10.94
C GLU A 118 -13.52 -17.08 -10.05
N SER A 119 -12.40 -17.49 -9.46
CA SER A 119 -11.56 -16.60 -8.64
C SER A 119 -11.01 -15.44 -9.48
N TYR A 120 -10.59 -15.69 -10.72
CA TYR A 120 -10.08 -14.64 -11.60
C TYR A 120 -11.18 -13.64 -12.00
N VAL A 121 -12.36 -14.13 -12.41
CA VAL A 121 -13.51 -13.28 -12.76
C VAL A 121 -13.90 -12.40 -11.57
N ALA A 122 -14.05 -12.98 -10.37
CA ALA A 122 -14.38 -12.27 -9.15
C ALA A 122 -13.31 -11.25 -8.74
N ALA A 123 -12.02 -11.61 -8.84
CA ALA A 123 -10.91 -10.70 -8.53
C ALA A 123 -10.74 -9.56 -9.56
N THR A 124 -11.29 -9.69 -10.77
CA THR A 124 -11.13 -8.69 -11.86
C THR A 124 -12.41 -7.94 -12.24
N ARG A 125 -13.51 -8.12 -11.48
CA ARG A 125 -14.77 -7.39 -11.69
C ARG A 125 -14.65 -5.86 -11.65
N TYR A 126 -13.62 -5.33 -10.98
CA TYR A 126 -13.29 -3.91 -10.88
C TYR A 126 -11.90 -3.60 -11.50
N PRO A 127 -11.67 -2.38 -12.03
CA PRO A 127 -10.36 -2.00 -12.55
C PRO A 127 -9.30 -1.95 -11.44
N PRO A 128 -8.00 -2.15 -11.74
CA PRO A 128 -6.91 -2.01 -10.75
C PRO A 128 -6.89 -0.65 -10.01
N GLN A 129 -7.42 0.40 -10.65
CA GLN A 129 -7.49 1.77 -10.14
C GLN A 129 -8.67 2.04 -9.18
N SER A 130 -9.56 1.07 -8.95
CA SER A 130 -10.76 1.22 -8.11
C SER A 130 -11.10 -0.12 -7.46
N ARG A 131 -10.68 -0.33 -6.21
CA ARG A 131 -10.80 -1.61 -5.49
C ARG A 131 -11.61 -1.47 -4.22
N SER A 132 -12.30 -2.53 -3.79
CA SER A 132 -12.93 -2.55 -2.47
C SER A 132 -11.86 -2.47 -1.39
N ILE A 133 -12.04 -1.63 -0.37
CA ILE A 133 -11.07 -1.52 0.73
C ILE A 133 -10.94 -2.83 1.52
N ARG A 134 -11.94 -3.72 1.44
CA ARG A 134 -11.89 -5.07 2.04
C ARG A 134 -10.81 -5.97 1.44
N GLU A 135 -10.35 -5.65 0.23
CA GLU A 135 -9.25 -6.33 -0.47
C GLU A 135 -7.87 -5.77 -0.03
N HIS A 136 -7.86 -4.61 0.64
CA HIS A 136 -6.69 -3.85 1.07
C HIS A 136 -6.84 -3.33 2.52
N PRO A 137 -7.01 -4.20 3.52
CA PRO A 137 -7.22 -3.80 4.92
C PRO A 137 -6.00 -3.06 5.52
N ASP A 138 -4.82 -3.23 4.92
CA ASP A 138 -3.57 -2.52 5.20
C ASP A 138 -3.59 -1.05 4.73
N GLN A 139 -4.48 -0.69 3.80
CA GLN A 139 -4.55 0.64 3.17
C GLN A 139 -5.70 1.50 3.72
N VAL A 140 -6.49 0.97 4.66
CA VAL A 140 -7.60 1.66 5.35
C VAL A 140 -7.12 2.96 6.01
N GLU A 141 -5.94 2.93 6.60
CA GLU A 141 -5.29 4.08 7.24
C GLU A 141 -3.98 4.44 6.54
N MET A 142 -3.39 5.57 6.91
CA MET A 142 -1.98 5.84 6.63
C MET A 142 -1.10 5.08 7.62
N ALA A 143 0.05 4.59 7.14
CA ALA A 143 0.97 3.84 7.97
C ALA A 143 1.67 4.74 9.02
N GLU A 144 1.23 4.65 10.27
CA GLU A 144 1.96 5.07 11.47
C GLU A 144 2.69 3.86 12.07
N PRO A 145 3.89 3.48 11.60
CA PRO A 145 4.48 2.21 12.00
C PRO A 145 4.92 2.24 13.46
N GLU A 146 4.54 1.18 14.16
CA GLU A 146 4.89 0.89 15.53
C GLU A 146 5.65 -0.44 15.59
N ARG A 147 6.70 -0.51 16.41
CA ARG A 147 7.46 -1.74 16.65
C ARG A 147 7.83 -1.87 18.14
N THR A 148 7.47 -3.00 18.73
CA THR A 148 7.96 -3.43 20.04
C THR A 148 9.06 -4.48 19.86
N ARG A 149 10.13 -4.39 20.64
CA ARG A 149 11.29 -5.28 20.61
C ARG A 149 12.00 -5.29 21.98
N PRO A 150 12.75 -6.35 22.36
CA PRO A 150 13.62 -6.29 23.52
C PRO A 150 14.53 -5.04 23.52
N LEU A 151 14.69 -4.42 24.69
CA LEU A 151 15.60 -3.28 24.87
C LEU A 151 17.05 -3.71 24.65
N SER A 152 17.46 -4.80 25.30
CA SER A 152 18.76 -5.46 25.13
C SER A 152 18.60 -6.99 25.08
N ARG A 153 19.67 -7.75 24.82
CA ARG A 153 19.64 -9.23 24.81
C ARG A 153 19.70 -9.82 26.23
N GLU A 154 20.29 -9.06 27.13
CA GLU A 154 20.52 -9.36 28.54
C GLU A 154 19.27 -9.08 29.38
N HIS A 155 18.41 -8.17 28.91
CA HIS A 155 17.16 -7.74 29.55
C HIS A 155 15.95 -7.88 28.60
N PRO A 156 15.58 -9.12 28.21
CA PRO A 156 14.41 -9.36 27.35
C PRO A 156 13.06 -9.17 28.09
N ASP A 157 13.08 -9.02 29.41
CA ASP A 157 11.93 -8.64 30.24
C ASP A 157 11.49 -7.19 30.01
N VAL A 158 12.41 -6.32 29.57
CA VAL A 158 12.12 -4.94 29.17
C VAL A 158 11.96 -4.87 27.66
N GLN A 159 10.75 -4.54 27.24
CA GLN A 159 10.41 -4.27 25.85
C GLN A 159 10.50 -2.75 25.59
N LEU A 160 11.07 -2.40 24.44
CA LEU A 160 11.18 -1.06 23.91
C LEU A 160 10.17 -0.90 22.77
N ARG A 161 9.23 0.03 22.96
CA ARG A 161 8.18 0.39 22.00
C ARG A 161 8.59 1.67 21.28
N LEU A 162 8.51 1.63 19.95
CA LEU A 162 8.97 2.69 19.05
C LEU A 162 7.86 2.99 18.03
N LYS A 163 7.39 4.23 17.97
CA LYS A 163 6.37 4.67 17.00
C LYS A 163 6.82 5.95 16.26
N GLN A 164 6.34 6.14 15.04
CA GLN A 164 6.48 7.37 14.27
C GLN A 164 5.18 7.73 13.52
N ASP A 165 4.86 9.03 13.36
CA ASP A 165 3.62 9.49 12.70
C ASP A 165 3.63 9.38 11.16
N ARG A 166 4.82 9.08 10.61
CA ARG A 166 5.07 8.83 9.18
C ARG A 166 6.43 8.16 8.97
N VAL A 167 6.57 7.44 7.87
CA VAL A 167 7.87 7.05 7.28
C VAL A 167 8.33 8.08 6.23
N PHE A 168 7.39 8.55 5.43
CA PHE A 168 7.65 9.48 4.33
C PHE A 168 7.65 10.92 4.86
N VAL A 169 8.70 11.68 4.55
CA VAL A 169 8.87 13.07 4.96
C VAL A 169 9.29 13.91 3.77
N VAL A 170 8.58 15.01 3.51
CA VAL A 170 8.68 15.72 2.24
C VAL A 170 8.93 17.22 2.44
N GLY A 171 10.09 17.71 2.00
CA GLY A 171 10.50 19.11 2.10
C GLY A 171 10.46 19.65 3.53
N ASP A 172 9.65 20.68 3.75
CA ASP A 172 9.45 21.31 5.06
C ASP A 172 8.52 20.54 6.02
N GLU A 173 8.20 19.27 5.76
CA GLU A 173 7.51 18.44 6.75
C GLU A 173 8.38 18.14 8.00
N LEU A 174 7.69 17.92 9.11
CA LEU A 174 8.26 17.35 10.34
C LEU A 174 7.71 15.94 10.56
N VAL A 175 8.51 15.11 11.22
CA VAL A 175 8.12 13.80 11.76
C VAL A 175 8.15 13.84 13.29
N ARG A 176 7.25 13.10 13.92
CA ARG A 176 7.23 12.84 15.36
C ARG A 176 7.64 11.40 15.62
N PHE A 177 8.51 11.21 16.59
CA PHE A 177 8.97 9.93 17.10
C PHE A 177 8.52 9.77 18.55
N PHE A 178 8.13 8.56 18.93
CA PHE A 178 7.69 8.21 20.28
C PHE A 178 8.45 6.98 20.76
N VAL A 179 8.96 7.04 22.00
CA VAL A 179 9.82 6.04 22.60
C VAL A 179 9.35 5.78 24.03
N SER A 180 8.98 4.54 24.34
CA SER A 180 8.62 4.13 25.70
C SER A 180 9.06 2.69 25.98
N CYS A 181 9.14 2.34 27.26
CA CYS A 181 9.38 0.96 27.68
C CYS A 181 8.13 0.35 28.31
N GLU A 182 7.95 -0.94 28.05
CA GLU A 182 6.91 -1.79 28.62
C GLU A 182 7.52 -3.10 29.12
N ASP A 183 6.83 -3.86 29.97
CA ASP A 183 7.24 -5.21 30.35
C ASP A 183 6.58 -6.29 29.48
N GLY A 184 6.91 -7.56 29.74
CA GLY A 184 6.29 -8.71 29.08
C GLY A 184 4.77 -8.87 29.28
N GLN A 185 4.09 -7.98 30.01
CA GLN A 185 2.63 -7.89 30.13
C GLN A 185 2.06 -6.59 29.53
N ARG A 186 2.90 -5.79 28.84
CA ARG A 186 2.60 -4.42 28.35
C ARG A 186 2.30 -3.40 29.44
N THR A 187 2.81 -3.62 30.66
CA THR A 187 2.78 -2.61 31.72
C THR A 187 3.86 -1.56 31.45
N PRO A 188 3.58 -0.24 31.50
CA PRO A 188 4.61 0.79 31.34
C PRO A 188 5.78 0.64 32.33
N ARG A 189 7.00 0.92 31.86
CA ARG A 189 8.25 0.78 32.62
C ARG A 189 9.03 2.11 32.56
N PRO A 190 9.53 2.64 33.69
CA PRO A 190 10.37 3.83 33.69
C PRO A 190 11.56 3.66 32.75
N CYS A 191 11.72 4.61 31.84
CA CYS A 191 12.83 4.68 30.91
C CYS A 191 13.33 6.12 30.75
N GLU A 192 14.46 6.28 30.06
CA GLU A 192 15.02 7.58 29.69
C GLU A 192 15.69 7.47 28.32
N VAL A 193 15.54 8.51 27.47
CA VAL A 193 16.32 8.64 26.24
C VAL A 193 17.67 9.28 26.57
N VAL A 194 18.71 8.46 26.65
CA VAL A 194 20.08 8.87 27.03
C VAL A 194 20.73 9.74 25.94
N SER A 195 20.43 9.46 24.67
CA SER A 195 20.91 10.24 23.52
C SER A 195 20.20 9.83 22.23
N ALA A 196 19.88 10.77 21.34
CA ALA A 196 19.43 10.45 19.98
C ALA A 196 20.07 11.35 18.91
N SER A 197 20.27 10.81 17.71
CA SER A 197 20.85 11.54 16.58
C SER A 197 20.40 11.03 15.21
N ALA A 198 20.14 11.98 14.30
CA ALA A 198 19.81 11.77 12.90
C ALA A 198 21.08 11.77 12.02
N HIS A 199 21.18 10.85 11.07
CA HIS A 199 22.27 10.72 10.10
C HIS A 199 21.75 10.03 8.83
N GLU A 200 22.47 10.14 7.72
CA GLU A 200 22.20 9.31 6.54
C GLU A 200 22.34 7.83 6.89
N ALA A 201 21.44 6.98 6.38
CA ALA A 201 21.51 5.55 6.65
C ALA A 201 22.77 4.91 6.04
N GLU A 202 23.32 3.90 6.69
CA GLU A 202 24.64 3.29 6.38
C GLU A 202 24.77 2.84 4.90
N HIS A 203 23.68 2.34 4.31
CA HIS A 203 23.64 1.90 2.90
C HIS A 203 23.76 3.04 1.88
N MET A 204 23.55 4.29 2.29
CA MET A 204 23.66 5.48 1.44
C MET A 204 25.10 6.03 1.36
N GLY A 205 26.04 5.50 2.15
CA GLY A 205 27.44 5.96 2.15
C GLY A 205 27.65 7.34 2.78
N GLY A 206 26.90 7.63 3.86
CA GLY A 206 26.69 8.97 4.41
C GLY A 206 27.92 9.84 4.66
N VAL A 207 27.76 11.14 4.40
CA VAL A 207 28.79 12.19 4.47
C VAL A 207 28.42 13.32 5.44
N VAL A 208 27.13 13.51 5.71
CA VAL A 208 26.60 14.51 6.67
C VAL A 208 26.87 14.05 8.12
N PRO A 209 27.47 14.90 8.98
CA PRO A 209 27.74 14.56 10.37
C PRO A 209 26.41 14.39 11.17
N PRO A 210 26.34 13.47 12.14
CA PRO A 210 25.12 13.23 12.90
C PRO A 210 24.62 14.46 13.65
N VAL A 211 23.32 14.75 13.52
CA VAL A 211 22.63 15.89 14.14
C VAL A 211 21.84 15.42 15.35
N PRO A 212 21.93 16.06 16.53
CA PRO A 212 21.16 15.65 17.70
C PRO A 212 19.65 15.81 17.49
N VAL A 213 18.87 14.85 17.99
CA VAL A 213 17.41 14.91 18.07
C VAL A 213 17.03 14.91 19.54
N ALA A 214 16.26 15.91 19.98
CA ALA A 214 15.76 15.98 21.35
C ALA A 214 14.56 15.05 21.53
N PHE A 215 14.45 14.46 22.71
CA PHE A 215 13.30 13.66 23.16
C PHE A 215 12.94 14.09 24.58
N THR A 216 11.68 14.44 24.83
CA THR A 216 11.19 14.90 26.14
C THR A 216 9.87 14.22 26.53
N ASP A 217 9.59 14.23 27.83
CA ASP A 217 8.37 13.73 28.49
C ASP A 217 7.91 14.87 29.43
N ASP A 218 7.56 16.01 28.81
CA ASP A 218 7.39 17.33 29.44
C ASP A 218 6.11 18.07 29.03
N GLY A 219 5.24 17.42 28.25
CA GLY A 219 3.98 17.95 27.73
C GLY A 219 4.16 19.03 26.66
N ALA A 220 5.35 19.13 26.07
CA ALA A 220 5.69 20.16 25.11
C ALA A 220 6.22 19.58 23.77
N VAL A 221 6.32 20.45 22.77
CA VAL A 221 7.00 20.20 21.48
C VAL A 221 6.61 18.87 20.78
N GLY A 222 5.35 18.42 20.93
CA GLY A 222 4.83 17.22 20.26
C GLY A 222 4.57 16.03 21.17
N ASP A 223 5.07 16.08 22.42
CA ASP A 223 4.49 15.33 23.53
C ASP A 223 3.04 15.79 23.78
N THR A 224 2.22 14.88 24.31
CA THR A 224 0.80 15.07 24.62
C THR A 224 0.51 15.09 26.14
N LEU A 225 1.35 14.46 26.98
CA LEU A 225 1.09 14.34 28.42
C LEU A 225 2.39 14.17 29.24
N ALA A 226 2.82 15.25 29.89
CA ALA A 226 4.01 15.28 30.72
C ALA A 226 4.02 14.21 31.83
N GLY A 227 5.06 13.38 31.84
CA GLY A 227 5.32 12.35 32.85
C GLY A 227 4.57 11.04 32.63
N ASP A 228 4.10 10.74 31.42
CA ASP A 228 3.42 9.47 31.10
C ASP A 228 4.39 8.34 30.71
N GLY A 229 5.67 8.66 30.47
CA GLY A 229 6.72 7.73 30.07
C GLY A 229 6.88 7.55 28.55
N ILE A 230 6.20 8.35 27.72
CA ILE A 230 6.32 8.35 26.26
C ILE A 230 7.19 9.52 25.80
N TYR A 231 8.50 9.29 25.78
CA TYR A 231 9.46 10.25 25.27
C TYR A 231 9.18 10.59 23.80
N SER A 232 8.83 11.84 23.56
CA SER A 232 8.44 12.37 22.26
C SER A 232 9.56 13.23 21.67
N GLY A 233 9.89 13.01 20.40
CA GLY A 233 10.94 13.73 19.69
C GLY A 233 10.48 14.24 18.33
N VAL A 234 10.84 15.48 17.98
CA VAL A 234 10.48 16.12 16.70
C VAL A 234 11.71 16.35 15.85
N PHE A 235 11.57 16.06 14.55
CA PHE A 235 12.64 16.23 13.57
C PHE A 235 12.09 16.79 12.25
N GLN A 236 12.74 17.84 11.74
CA GLN A 236 12.45 18.49 10.46
C GLN A 236 13.73 18.50 9.61
N PRO A 237 13.92 17.50 8.71
CA PRO A 237 15.21 17.28 8.03
C PRO A 237 15.74 18.52 7.31
N ALA A 238 14.86 19.25 6.61
CA ALA A 238 15.19 20.47 5.87
C ALA A 238 15.88 21.56 6.72
N LYS A 239 15.60 21.60 8.04
CA LYS A 239 16.13 22.61 8.98
C LYS A 239 17.17 22.04 9.96
N GLN A 240 17.30 20.72 10.03
CA GLN A 240 18.18 20.01 10.97
C GLN A 240 19.25 19.19 10.24
N GLY A 241 19.97 19.84 9.31
CA GLY A 241 21.19 19.32 8.67
C GLY A 241 21.01 18.63 7.32
N PHE A 242 19.78 18.40 6.84
CA PHE A 242 19.50 17.67 5.60
C PHE A 242 18.76 18.52 4.53
N PRO A 243 19.11 19.81 4.27
CA PRO A 243 18.35 20.67 3.36
C PRO A 243 18.35 20.22 1.89
N LEU A 244 19.40 19.50 1.46
CA LEU A 244 19.60 19.06 0.06
C LEU A 244 19.68 17.54 -0.10
N TYR A 245 19.54 16.79 0.99
CA TYR A 245 19.62 15.32 0.97
C TYR A 245 18.31 14.71 0.47
N SER A 246 18.34 13.52 -0.13
CA SER A 246 17.14 12.70 -0.33
C SER A 246 17.53 11.22 -0.37
N GLY A 247 16.77 10.41 0.34
CA GLY A 247 17.18 9.07 0.75
C GLY A 247 16.73 8.74 2.16
N THR A 248 17.20 7.60 2.69
CA THR A 248 16.88 7.17 4.05
C THR A 248 17.68 7.97 5.08
N ILE A 249 17.01 8.60 6.04
CA ILE A 249 17.64 9.17 7.24
C ILE A 249 17.33 8.24 8.42
N ARG A 250 18.37 7.86 9.15
CA ARG A 250 18.27 7.04 10.37
C ARG A 250 18.38 7.91 11.62
N VAL A 251 17.43 7.78 12.51
CA VAL A 251 17.44 8.38 13.86
C VAL A 251 17.80 7.28 14.85
N ASN A 252 19.06 7.23 15.26
CA ASN A 252 19.51 6.32 16.32
C ASN A 252 19.07 6.88 17.67
N VAL A 253 18.59 6.02 18.56
CA VAL A 253 18.13 6.35 19.91
C VAL A 253 18.76 5.35 20.90
N ARG A 254 19.40 5.87 21.96
CA ARG A 254 19.90 5.09 23.10
C ARG A 254 18.97 5.29 24.28
N VAL A 255 18.48 4.19 24.85
CA VAL A 255 17.43 4.18 25.87
C VAL A 255 17.90 3.34 27.06
N ARG A 256 17.64 3.82 28.28
CA ARG A 256 17.90 3.09 29.53
C ARG A 256 16.59 2.86 30.28
N SER A 257 16.48 1.73 30.98
CA SER A 257 15.39 1.38 31.89
C SER A 257 15.97 0.68 33.11
N GLY A 258 16.19 1.44 34.19
CA GLY A 258 16.87 0.95 35.40
C GLY A 258 18.30 0.51 35.12
N LYS A 259 18.54 -0.81 35.09
CA LYS A 259 19.85 -1.42 34.77
C LYS A 259 19.99 -1.84 33.30
N ALA A 260 18.89 -1.92 32.56
CA ALA A 260 18.90 -2.28 31.15
C ALA A 260 19.23 -1.05 30.31
N GLU A 261 20.09 -1.17 29.31
CA GLU A 261 20.38 -0.12 28.34
C GLU A 261 20.49 -0.73 26.95
N GLY A 262 19.98 -0.01 25.94
CA GLY A 262 19.89 -0.51 24.58
C GLY A 262 19.95 0.60 23.53
N MET A 263 20.20 0.20 22.29
CA MET A 263 20.18 1.10 21.13
C MET A 263 19.17 0.59 20.10
N ALA A 264 18.39 1.52 19.57
CA ALA A 264 17.43 1.29 18.51
C ALA A 264 17.48 2.40 17.47
N PHE A 265 16.69 2.26 16.41
CA PHE A 265 16.60 3.25 15.37
C PHE A 265 15.17 3.36 14.81
N LEU A 266 14.83 4.57 14.38
CA LEU A 266 13.68 4.84 13.51
C LEU A 266 14.24 5.35 12.17
N ASP A 267 13.64 4.93 11.06
CA ASP A 267 14.08 5.32 9.72
C ASP A 267 12.96 6.12 9.06
N ILE A 268 13.33 7.16 8.30
CA ILE A 268 12.42 7.91 7.42
C ILE A 268 12.98 7.95 6.01
N LEU A 269 12.11 7.95 5.01
CA LEU A 269 12.46 8.22 3.62
C LEU A 269 12.16 9.69 3.33
N TYR A 270 13.22 10.48 3.13
CA TYR A 270 13.13 11.92 2.97
C TYR A 270 13.29 12.35 1.50
N THR A 271 12.43 13.25 1.03
CA THR A 271 12.51 13.89 -0.29
C THR A 271 12.55 15.42 -0.11
N HIS A 272 13.68 16.08 -0.40
CA HIS A 272 13.79 17.54 -0.24
C HIS A 272 13.05 18.30 -1.35
N ALA A 273 13.28 17.91 -2.61
CA ALA A 273 12.70 18.56 -3.79
C ALA A 273 11.42 17.85 -4.21
N VAL A 274 10.28 18.29 -3.66
CA VAL A 274 8.96 17.70 -3.98
C VAL A 274 8.70 17.74 -5.50
N PRO A 275 8.45 16.61 -6.18
CA PRO A 275 8.40 16.57 -7.65
C PRO A 275 7.10 17.17 -8.21
N ALA A 276 6.02 17.14 -7.43
CA ALA A 276 4.76 17.84 -7.70
C ALA A 276 4.05 18.20 -6.39
N THR A 277 3.14 19.18 -6.41
CA THR A 277 2.29 19.52 -5.27
C THR A 277 0.82 19.42 -5.65
N PHE A 278 0.00 18.76 -4.81
CA PHE A 278 -1.45 18.80 -4.98
C PHE A 278 -1.98 20.22 -4.74
N THR A 279 -3.01 20.63 -5.49
CA THR A 279 -3.61 21.97 -5.35
C THR A 279 -4.78 22.01 -4.35
N GLY A 280 -5.14 20.88 -3.75
CA GLY A 280 -6.31 20.73 -2.87
C GLY A 280 -7.67 20.87 -3.57
N ARG A 281 -7.71 21.26 -4.84
CA ARG A 281 -8.94 21.42 -5.62
C ARG A 281 -9.29 20.12 -6.33
N VAL A 282 -10.47 19.59 -6.03
CA VAL A 282 -11.09 18.48 -6.75
C VAL A 282 -12.30 19.02 -7.52
N ARG A 283 -12.48 18.57 -8.77
CA ARG A 283 -13.77 18.64 -9.47
C ARG A 283 -14.25 17.21 -9.72
N GLU A 284 -15.56 17.01 -9.76
CA GLU A 284 -16.15 15.69 -10.01
C GLU A 284 -17.02 15.67 -11.27
N VAL A 285 -17.08 14.50 -11.91
CA VAL A 285 -17.94 14.23 -13.07
C VAL A 285 -18.42 12.79 -12.98
N LEU A 286 -19.72 12.55 -13.07
CA LEU A 286 -20.25 11.23 -13.36
C LEU A 286 -20.14 10.99 -14.87
N SER A 287 -19.44 9.94 -15.29
CA SER A 287 -19.28 9.54 -16.70
C SER A 287 -19.33 8.03 -16.82
N ASP A 288 -20.01 7.52 -17.84
CA ASP A 288 -20.02 6.09 -18.19
C ASP A 288 -20.45 5.17 -17.02
N GLY A 289 -21.33 5.70 -16.16
CA GLY A 289 -21.81 5.06 -14.94
C GLY A 289 -20.78 4.93 -13.82
N SER A 290 -19.71 5.72 -13.81
CA SER A 290 -18.69 5.80 -12.75
C SER A 290 -18.47 7.25 -12.30
N LEU A 291 -18.05 7.47 -11.06
CA LEU A 291 -17.74 8.81 -10.55
C LEU A 291 -16.24 9.09 -10.70
N LEU A 292 -15.90 10.15 -11.44
CA LEU A 292 -14.53 10.58 -11.70
C LEU A 292 -14.20 11.80 -10.85
N LEU A 293 -13.19 11.68 -9.99
CA LEU A 293 -12.64 12.78 -9.18
C LEU A 293 -11.34 13.25 -9.82
N PHE A 294 -11.34 14.49 -10.33
CA PHE A 294 -10.18 15.13 -10.94
C PHE A 294 -9.52 16.05 -9.91
N LEU A 295 -8.42 15.58 -9.31
CA LEU A 295 -7.61 16.34 -8.36
C LEU A 295 -6.55 17.14 -9.11
N GLY A 296 -6.60 18.47 -9.00
CA GLY A 296 -5.62 19.35 -9.63
C GLY A 296 -4.23 19.21 -8.98
N ILE A 297 -3.19 19.03 -9.79
CA ILE A 297 -1.80 18.83 -9.38
C ILE A 297 -0.88 19.81 -10.14
N ASN A 298 0.11 20.38 -9.45
CA ASN A 298 1.13 21.24 -10.05
C ASN A 298 2.47 20.49 -10.10
N VAL A 299 2.83 20.03 -11.28
CA VAL A 299 3.98 19.15 -11.55
C VAL A 299 5.23 19.99 -11.81
N ARG A 300 6.31 19.74 -11.06
CA ARG A 300 7.63 20.41 -11.24
C ARG A 300 8.64 19.53 -11.97
N LYS A 301 8.37 18.22 -12.08
CA LYS A 301 9.19 17.24 -12.80
C LYS A 301 8.27 16.28 -13.53
N ALA A 302 8.33 16.27 -14.87
CA ALA A 302 7.54 15.35 -15.68
C ALA A 302 7.97 13.88 -15.46
N GLY A 303 7.03 12.94 -15.64
CA GLY A 303 7.27 11.51 -15.48
C GLY A 303 6.03 10.75 -14.99
N ARG A 304 6.22 9.50 -14.57
CA ARG A 304 5.13 8.60 -14.15
C ARG A 304 4.76 8.79 -12.69
N TYR A 305 3.56 9.30 -12.43
CA TYR A 305 3.06 9.53 -11.07
C TYR A 305 2.12 8.43 -10.62
N VAL A 306 2.38 7.90 -9.43
CA VAL A 306 1.40 7.11 -8.69
C VAL A 306 0.74 8.04 -7.67
N VAL A 307 -0.60 8.06 -7.66
CA VAL A 307 -1.41 8.78 -6.67
C VAL A 307 -2.50 7.84 -6.17
N ALA A 308 -2.78 7.88 -4.88
CA ALA A 308 -3.70 6.98 -4.20
C ALA A 308 -4.51 7.74 -3.14
N GLY A 309 -5.74 7.31 -2.86
CA GLY A 309 -6.59 7.88 -1.82
C GLY A 309 -7.70 6.92 -1.38
N ARG A 310 -8.25 7.16 -0.19
CA ARG A 310 -9.34 6.35 0.36
C ARG A 310 -10.69 7.06 0.14
N MET A 311 -11.72 6.28 -0.17
CA MET A 311 -13.10 6.73 -0.27
C MET A 311 -13.90 6.19 0.91
N ASP A 312 -14.43 7.11 1.70
CA ASP A 312 -15.40 6.82 2.76
C ASP A 312 -16.82 7.21 2.32
N ASP A 313 -17.82 6.72 3.05
CA ASP A 313 -19.22 7.08 2.91
C ASP A 313 -19.64 8.28 3.79
N GLU A 314 -20.93 8.62 3.84
CA GLU A 314 -21.45 9.71 4.69
C GLU A 314 -21.16 9.47 6.18
N SER A 315 -21.18 8.22 6.65
CA SER A 315 -20.85 7.89 8.05
C SER A 315 -19.35 7.99 8.37
N GLY A 316 -18.49 8.01 7.33
CA GLY A 316 -17.03 7.90 7.49
C GLY A 316 -16.55 6.45 7.49
N ALA A 317 -17.35 5.50 7.00
CA ALA A 317 -16.93 4.12 6.79
C ALA A 317 -16.16 4.01 5.46
N PRO A 318 -14.89 3.56 5.46
CA PRO A 318 -14.14 3.33 4.23
C PRO A 318 -14.76 2.18 3.44
N PHE A 319 -14.91 2.34 2.13
CA PHE A 319 -15.44 1.29 1.24
C PHE A 319 -14.57 1.03 0.00
N ALA A 320 -13.82 2.03 -0.49
CA ALA A 320 -12.99 1.88 -1.69
C ALA A 320 -11.60 2.52 -1.57
N HIS A 321 -10.62 1.90 -2.22
CA HIS A 321 -9.31 2.47 -2.51
C HIS A 321 -9.26 2.85 -3.99
N VAL A 322 -8.88 4.10 -4.29
CA VAL A 322 -8.80 4.63 -5.65
C VAL A 322 -7.40 5.13 -5.96
N SER A 323 -6.93 4.87 -7.18
CA SER A 323 -5.56 5.21 -7.58
C SER A 323 -5.44 5.65 -9.03
N PHE A 324 -4.24 6.15 -9.36
CA PHE A 324 -3.81 6.64 -10.67
C PHE A 324 -2.35 6.24 -10.87
N ASN A 325 -1.98 5.82 -12.08
CA ASN A 325 -0.62 5.46 -12.48
C ASN A 325 -0.42 5.76 -13.97
N GLU A 326 -0.31 7.04 -14.31
CA GLU A 326 -0.08 7.52 -15.67
C GLU A 326 1.05 8.57 -15.69
N GLU A 327 1.49 8.98 -16.88
CA GLU A 327 2.53 10.00 -17.04
C GLU A 327 1.95 11.41 -17.03
N LEU A 328 2.55 12.30 -16.23
CA LEU A 328 2.19 13.71 -16.15
C LEU A 328 3.32 14.58 -16.72
N ARG A 329 2.91 15.64 -17.43
CA ARG A 329 3.80 16.69 -17.92
C ARG A 329 3.96 17.78 -16.85
N GLU A 330 5.03 18.57 -16.97
CA GLU A 330 5.27 19.73 -16.11
C GLU A 330 4.15 20.78 -16.21
N GLY A 331 3.93 21.51 -15.12
CA GLY A 331 2.88 22.51 -14.96
C GLY A 331 1.60 21.97 -14.30
N LEU A 332 0.51 22.73 -14.44
CA LEU A 332 -0.80 22.36 -13.88
C LEU A 332 -1.43 21.24 -14.73
N GLN A 333 -1.66 20.07 -14.12
CA GLN A 333 -2.39 18.92 -14.69
C GLN A 333 -3.54 18.51 -13.73
N GLU A 334 -4.27 17.45 -14.08
CA GLU A 334 -5.28 16.82 -13.21
C GLU A 334 -5.02 15.32 -13.09
N VAL A 335 -5.21 14.78 -11.88
CA VAL A 335 -5.17 13.35 -11.56
C VAL A 335 -6.60 12.82 -11.56
N LYS A 336 -6.91 11.84 -12.41
CA LYS A 336 -8.25 11.22 -12.53
C LYS A 336 -8.36 9.98 -11.64
N LEU A 337 -8.81 10.16 -10.41
CA LEU A 337 -9.20 9.06 -9.51
C LEU A 337 -10.61 8.58 -9.89
N THR A 338 -10.80 7.27 -10.04
CA THR A 338 -12.07 6.69 -10.52
C THR A 338 -12.73 5.87 -9.41
N VAL A 339 -13.95 6.23 -9.03
CA VAL A 339 -14.83 5.39 -8.20
C VAL A 339 -15.74 4.62 -9.16
N PHE A 340 -15.45 3.33 -9.35
CA PHE A 340 -16.07 2.53 -10.40
C PHE A 340 -17.53 2.18 -10.09
N GLY A 341 -18.42 2.27 -11.08
CA GLY A 341 -19.87 2.11 -10.91
C GLY A 341 -20.28 0.83 -10.19
N LYS A 342 -19.75 -0.31 -10.65
CA LYS A 342 -20.06 -1.61 -10.03
C LYS A 342 -19.56 -1.69 -8.58
N LEU A 343 -18.47 -1.02 -8.22
CA LEU A 343 -17.98 -0.99 -6.84
C LEU A 343 -18.93 -0.20 -5.92
N VAL A 344 -19.53 0.89 -6.41
CA VAL A 344 -20.59 1.61 -5.68
C VAL A 344 -21.85 0.74 -5.52
N LEU A 345 -22.25 0.00 -6.55
CA LEU A 345 -23.43 -0.87 -6.50
C LEU A 345 -23.22 -2.15 -5.66
N ASP A 346 -22.02 -2.73 -5.67
CA ASP A 346 -21.68 -3.94 -4.92
C ASP A 346 -21.43 -3.65 -3.42
N GLU A 347 -20.98 -2.44 -3.06
CA GLU A 347 -20.71 -2.03 -1.66
C GLU A 347 -21.83 -1.21 -0.99
N VAL A 348 -22.70 -0.57 -1.79
CA VAL A 348 -23.85 0.23 -1.34
C VAL A 348 -23.50 1.31 -0.27
N PRO A 349 -22.54 2.22 -0.55
CA PRO A 349 -22.14 3.25 0.40
C PRO A 349 -23.20 4.35 0.55
N THR A 350 -23.26 4.98 1.73
CA THR A 350 -24.11 6.17 1.95
C THR A 350 -23.50 7.42 1.31
N PHE A 351 -24.31 8.23 0.63
CA PHE A 351 -23.90 9.48 0.00
C PHE A 351 -24.22 10.69 0.89
N PRO A 352 -23.38 11.74 0.92
CA PRO A 352 -22.23 11.98 0.05
C PRO A 352 -20.96 11.21 0.44
N LEU A 353 -20.25 10.71 -0.58
CA LEU A 353 -18.96 10.07 -0.42
C LEU A 353 -17.87 11.11 -0.12
N LYS A 354 -16.77 10.67 0.49
CA LYS A 354 -15.66 11.56 0.86
C LYS A 354 -14.32 10.96 0.43
N LEU A 355 -13.50 11.76 -0.24
CA LEU A 355 -12.12 11.43 -0.54
C LEU A 355 -11.23 11.91 0.61
N ARG A 356 -10.39 11.03 1.15
CA ARG A 356 -9.40 11.38 2.19
C ARG A 356 -8.01 10.80 1.92
N ASP A 357 -7.04 11.33 2.66
CA ASP A 357 -5.68 10.82 2.80
C ASP A 357 -5.05 10.51 1.44
N VAL A 358 -4.91 11.55 0.61
CA VAL A 358 -4.37 11.43 -0.74
C VAL A 358 -2.85 11.50 -0.70
N GLU A 359 -2.22 10.38 -1.03
CA GLU A 359 -0.77 10.20 -1.08
C GLU A 359 -0.29 10.10 -2.53
N GLY A 360 0.97 10.45 -2.81
CA GLY A 360 1.50 10.36 -4.17
C GLY A 360 3.01 10.43 -4.27
N PHE A 361 3.54 9.93 -5.38
CA PHE A 361 4.96 9.95 -5.69
C PHE A 361 5.24 9.87 -7.19
N LEU A 362 6.38 10.42 -7.61
CA LEU A 362 6.97 10.19 -8.92
C LEU A 362 7.82 8.92 -8.87
N LEU A 363 7.56 7.96 -9.76
CA LEU A 363 8.42 6.80 -9.95
C LEU A 363 9.74 7.21 -10.65
N LYS A 364 10.85 6.61 -10.22
CA LYS A 364 12.17 6.73 -10.84
C LYS A 364 12.52 5.41 -11.52
N GLU A 365 13.12 5.49 -12.71
CA GLU A 365 13.63 4.31 -13.42
C GLU A 365 14.85 3.69 -12.74
N THR A 366 15.62 4.48 -11.98
CA THR A 366 16.85 4.04 -11.30
C THR A 366 17.13 4.77 -9.98
N GLY A 367 17.90 4.13 -9.10
CA GLY A 367 18.38 4.67 -7.82
C GLY A 367 17.48 4.38 -6.61
N ASP A 368 18.05 4.53 -5.42
CA ASP A 368 17.38 4.32 -4.12
C ASP A 368 17.11 5.69 -3.44
N PRO A 369 15.90 5.98 -2.93
CA PRO A 369 14.65 5.27 -3.18
C PRO A 369 14.23 5.29 -4.66
N ASP A 370 13.43 4.31 -5.04
CA ASP A 370 12.79 4.15 -6.36
C ASP A 370 11.74 5.22 -6.69
N ARG A 371 11.52 6.19 -5.79
CA ARG A 371 10.49 7.22 -5.91
C ARG A 371 10.88 8.54 -5.25
N GLU A 372 10.32 9.64 -5.78
CA GLU A 372 10.34 10.97 -5.16
C GLU A 372 8.94 11.27 -4.60
N LEU A 373 8.85 11.53 -3.30
CA LEU A 373 7.60 11.58 -2.55
C LEU A 373 6.93 12.97 -2.64
N MET A 374 5.59 12.99 -2.67
CA MET A 374 4.78 14.21 -2.58
C MET A 374 4.23 14.42 -1.17
N THR A 375 4.04 15.68 -0.76
CA THR A 375 3.33 16.02 0.48
C THR A 375 1.88 15.54 0.38
N ALA A 376 1.45 14.66 1.29
CA ALA A 376 0.12 14.07 1.29
C ALA A 376 -0.96 15.07 1.73
N LEU A 377 -2.17 14.95 1.18
CA LEU A 377 -3.35 15.64 1.67
C LEU A 377 -4.04 14.76 2.72
N ARG A 378 -3.65 14.92 4.00
CA ARG A 378 -4.22 14.18 5.14
C ARG A 378 -5.62 14.67 5.51
N GLY A 379 -6.46 13.76 5.99
CA GLY A 379 -7.86 14.00 6.31
C GLY A 379 -8.75 14.13 5.06
N TYR A 380 -9.99 14.56 5.25
CA TYR A 380 -10.95 14.74 4.15
C TYR A 380 -10.54 15.88 3.21
N VAL A 381 -10.33 15.52 1.94
CA VAL A 381 -9.91 16.41 0.85
C VAL A 381 -11.10 16.94 0.06
N HIS A 382 -12.12 16.11 -0.15
CA HIS A 382 -13.30 16.45 -0.94
C HIS A 382 -14.52 15.65 -0.46
N THR A 383 -15.70 16.27 -0.54
CA THR A 383 -17.00 15.64 -0.27
C THR A 383 -17.85 15.77 -1.53
N THR A 384 -18.40 14.67 -2.00
CA THR A 384 -19.09 14.61 -3.30
C THR A 384 -20.50 15.17 -3.23
N ASN A 385 -21.14 15.40 -4.38
CA ASN A 385 -22.59 15.49 -4.44
C ASN A 385 -23.23 14.14 -4.07
N ALA A 386 -24.52 14.16 -3.73
CA ALA A 386 -25.33 12.96 -3.63
C ALA A 386 -25.77 12.50 -5.04
N TYR A 387 -25.55 11.21 -5.34
CA TYR A 387 -25.92 10.59 -6.61
C TYR A 387 -26.93 9.45 -6.36
N SER A 388 -27.86 9.20 -7.30
CA SER A 388 -28.71 8.01 -7.23
C SER A 388 -27.91 6.76 -7.59
N THR A 389 -28.19 5.63 -6.96
CA THR A 389 -27.65 4.31 -7.33
C THR A 389 -27.87 4.00 -8.81
N ASP A 390 -29.02 4.40 -9.36
CA ASP A 390 -29.40 4.18 -10.77
C ASP A 390 -28.51 4.95 -11.77
N SER A 391 -27.66 5.86 -11.26
CA SER A 391 -26.70 6.63 -12.05
C SER A 391 -25.40 5.85 -12.31
N PHE A 392 -25.20 4.70 -11.66
CA PHE A 392 -23.99 3.89 -11.75
C PHE A 392 -24.20 2.64 -12.62
N SER A 393 -23.14 2.21 -13.30
CA SER A 393 -23.20 1.04 -14.18
C SER A 393 -22.95 -0.26 -13.39
N PRO A 394 -23.79 -1.31 -13.55
CA PRO A 394 -23.54 -2.64 -12.99
C PRO A 394 -22.53 -3.45 -13.82
N SER A 395 -22.04 -2.93 -14.95
CA SER A 395 -21.07 -3.62 -15.80
C SER A 395 -19.75 -3.87 -15.08
N GLU A 396 -19.23 -5.09 -15.18
CA GLU A 396 -17.86 -5.39 -14.77
C GLU A 396 -16.83 -4.70 -15.64
N TRP A 397 -15.65 -4.48 -15.09
CA TRP A 397 -14.52 -3.93 -15.83
C TRP A 397 -14.17 -4.78 -17.07
N GLN A 398 -13.88 -4.09 -18.17
CA GLN A 398 -13.46 -4.65 -19.45
C GLN A 398 -12.05 -4.16 -19.76
N GLY A 399 -11.16 -5.09 -20.11
CA GLY A 399 -9.79 -4.80 -20.48
C GLY A 399 -9.20 -5.98 -21.26
N GLU A 400 -8.29 -5.69 -22.19
CA GLU A 400 -7.70 -6.69 -23.10
C GLU A 400 -7.06 -7.86 -22.32
N GLU A 401 -6.28 -7.54 -21.29
CA GLU A 401 -5.66 -8.53 -20.41
C GLU A 401 -6.69 -9.37 -19.63
N ARG A 402 -7.77 -8.74 -19.14
CA ARG A 402 -8.86 -9.46 -18.45
C ARG A 402 -9.51 -10.47 -19.39
N GLN A 403 -9.85 -10.05 -20.61
CA GLN A 403 -10.47 -10.94 -21.60
C GLN A 403 -9.52 -12.07 -22.00
N ARG A 404 -8.24 -11.78 -22.23
CA ARG A 404 -7.20 -12.78 -22.56
C ARG A 404 -7.15 -13.91 -21.53
N TYR A 405 -7.14 -13.59 -20.24
CA TYR A 405 -7.11 -14.59 -19.16
C TYR A 405 -8.45 -15.30 -18.94
N ILE A 406 -9.59 -14.62 -19.12
CA ILE A 406 -10.91 -15.26 -19.12
C ILE A 406 -11.01 -16.30 -20.25
N ASP A 407 -10.58 -15.94 -21.46
CA ASP A 407 -10.54 -16.85 -22.61
C ASP A 407 -9.59 -18.03 -22.39
N GLU A 408 -8.47 -17.81 -21.69
CA GLU A 408 -7.49 -18.83 -21.33
C GLU A 408 -8.05 -19.84 -20.33
N TYR A 409 -8.50 -19.40 -19.15
CA TYR A 409 -9.07 -20.30 -18.15
C TYR A 409 -10.40 -20.94 -18.60
N THR A 410 -11.14 -20.31 -19.52
CA THR A 410 -12.29 -20.94 -20.18
C THR A 410 -11.87 -22.10 -21.08
N ARG A 411 -10.74 -22.02 -21.79
CA ARG A 411 -10.18 -23.16 -22.54
C ARG A 411 -9.77 -24.30 -21.60
N ASP A 412 -9.13 -23.98 -20.47
CA ASP A 412 -8.72 -24.98 -19.47
C ASP A 412 -9.92 -25.75 -18.90
N VAL A 413 -11.00 -25.03 -18.55
CA VAL A 413 -12.27 -25.65 -18.11
C VAL A 413 -12.86 -26.54 -19.19
N VAL A 414 -12.90 -26.09 -20.45
CA VAL A 414 -13.43 -26.88 -21.58
C VAL A 414 -12.59 -28.12 -21.87
N GLU A 415 -11.25 -28.04 -21.75
CA GLU A 415 -10.36 -29.18 -21.92
C GLU A 415 -10.50 -30.18 -20.76
N ALA A 416 -10.49 -29.71 -19.50
CA ALA A 416 -10.68 -30.56 -18.34
C ALA A 416 -12.05 -31.26 -18.36
N GLN A 417 -13.11 -30.54 -18.76
CA GLN A 417 -14.45 -31.10 -18.91
C GLN A 417 -14.51 -32.16 -20.01
N ARG A 418 -13.85 -31.94 -21.15
CA ARG A 418 -13.77 -32.92 -22.25
C ARG A 418 -13.07 -34.20 -21.80
N ASN A 419 -11.91 -34.07 -21.15
CA ASN A 419 -11.16 -35.22 -20.66
C ASN A 419 -11.90 -35.97 -19.54
N PHE A 420 -12.57 -35.25 -18.63
CA PHE A 420 -13.45 -35.85 -17.61
C PHE A 420 -14.59 -36.65 -18.26
N ASN A 421 -15.28 -36.09 -19.25
CA ASN A 421 -16.35 -36.77 -19.98
C ASN A 421 -15.85 -38.04 -20.69
N ALA A 422 -14.66 -38.00 -21.30
CA ALA A 422 -14.04 -39.16 -21.94
C ALA A 422 -13.83 -40.35 -20.97
N THR A 423 -13.71 -40.12 -19.65
CA THR A 423 -13.64 -41.20 -18.65
C THR A 423 -14.96 -41.98 -18.48
N PHE A 424 -16.07 -41.47 -19.02
CA PHE A 424 -17.37 -42.16 -19.07
C PHE A 424 -17.58 -42.85 -20.43
N GLU A 425 -17.05 -42.27 -21.51
CA GLU A 425 -17.17 -42.76 -22.90
C GLU A 425 -16.17 -43.87 -23.25
N GLY A 426 -15.37 -44.34 -22.28
CA GLY A 426 -14.29 -45.34 -22.40
C GLY A 426 -14.72 -46.76 -22.78
N GLY A 427 -15.42 -46.90 -23.90
CA GLY A 427 -15.74 -48.14 -24.62
C GLY A 427 -15.22 -48.16 -26.07
N LYS A 428 -14.64 -47.06 -26.58
CA LYS A 428 -13.88 -47.04 -27.84
C LYS A 428 -12.94 -45.83 -27.93
N PRO A 429 -11.64 -46.01 -28.28
CA PRO A 429 -10.82 -44.94 -28.84
C PRO A 429 -11.19 -44.68 -30.33
N PRO A 430 -10.71 -43.58 -30.93
CA PRO A 430 -10.72 -43.38 -32.39
C PRO A 430 -9.86 -44.42 -33.13
#